data_AF-A0A2G2NYX4-F1
#
_entry.id   AF-A0A2G2NYX4-F1
#
_cell.length_a   1.000
_cell.length_b   1.000
_cell.length_c   1.000
_cell.angle_alpha   90.00
_cell.angle_beta   90.00
_cell.angle_gamma   90.00
#
_symmetry.space_group_name_H-M   'P 1'
#
loop_
_entity.id
_entity.type
_entity.pdbx_description
1 polymer ?
#
loop_
_entity_poly.entity_id
_entity_poly.type
_entity_poly.pdbx_seq_one_letter_code
_entity_poly.pdbx_strand_id
1 'polypeptide(L)'
;MNNLVAQEVTIDKETTWEVFKKDGNTIFGGIKYAFTQPLKWKKNDWLTFGGIAAGTTLLYLYDEETSDYFINQSAGAPQMLKEIGWYYGSPQNFFMISAGIYGYGLFAKNKKFRHTGVLIISSAVATGLIQSITKNAFGRARPTEGIGSRVYKPFSKEGAYHSFPSGHAILSFTASHAIAKQFDNIWAKG
;
A
#
# COMPACT_ATOMS: atom_id res chain seq x y z
N MET A 1 39.38 44.50 17.64
CA MET A 1 39.14 43.92 16.31
C MET A 1 38.91 42.43 16.53
N ASN A 2 37.66 41.98 16.47
CA ASN A 2 37.29 40.59 16.74
C ASN A 2 37.35 39.80 15.42
N ASN A 3 38.16 38.74 15.40
CA ASN A 3 38.27 37.79 14.30
C ASN A 3 36.98 36.97 14.21
N LEU A 4 36.18 37.21 13.18
CA LEU A 4 35.11 36.30 12.78
C LEU A 4 35.75 35.19 11.95
N VAL A 5 36.02 34.05 12.61
CA VAL A 5 36.31 32.80 11.92
C VAL A 5 35.05 32.42 11.17
N ALA A 6 35.09 32.50 9.84
CA ALA A 6 34.06 31.95 8.98
C ALA A 6 34.02 30.44 9.23
N GLN A 7 32.93 29.98 9.86
CA GLN A 7 32.67 28.56 10.03
C GLN A 7 32.34 28.00 8.64
N GLU A 8 33.30 27.31 8.03
CA GLU A 8 33.08 26.60 6.77
C GLU A 8 31.93 25.61 6.97
N VAL A 9 30.79 25.89 6.33
CA VAL A 9 29.68 24.93 6.23
C VAL A 9 30.13 23.85 5.26
N THR A 10 30.72 22.78 5.78
CA THR A 10 31.00 21.57 5.02
C THR A 10 29.67 20.92 4.65
N ILE A 11 29.13 21.26 3.47
CA ILE A 11 28.03 20.50 2.88
C ILE A 11 28.63 19.19 2.37
N ASP A 12 28.75 18.21 3.25
CA ASP A 12 29.04 16.84 2.84
C ASP A 12 27.88 16.37 1.96
N LYS A 13 28.11 16.32 0.65
CA LYS A 13 27.14 15.78 -0.31
C LYS A 13 27.09 14.27 -0.10
N GLU A 14 26.12 13.83 0.72
CA GLU A 14 25.86 12.41 0.96
C GLU A 14 25.93 11.59 -0.34
N THR A 15 26.67 10.49 -0.29
CA THR A 15 26.77 9.54 -1.40
C THR A 15 25.45 8.84 -1.62
N THR A 16 25.21 8.36 -2.85
CA THR A 16 24.00 7.58 -3.18
C THR A 16 23.83 6.37 -2.25
N TRP A 17 24.94 5.76 -1.81
CA TRP A 17 24.93 4.63 -0.88
C TRP A 17 24.49 5.00 0.54
N GLU A 18 24.94 6.14 1.06
CA GLU A 18 24.51 6.64 2.37
C GLU A 18 23.03 6.99 2.37
N VAL A 19 22.57 7.65 1.30
CA VAL A 19 21.13 7.92 1.09
C VAL A 19 20.33 6.63 1.06
N PHE A 20 20.76 5.64 0.27
CA PHE A 20 20.09 4.34 0.17
C PHE A 20 19.99 3.63 1.53
N LYS A 21 21.08 3.62 2.31
CA LYS A 21 21.07 3.08 3.68
C LYS A 21 20.09 3.81 4.60
N LYS A 22 20.05 5.14 4.55
CA LYS A 22 19.12 5.96 5.33
C LYS A 22 17.67 5.64 4.94
N ASP A 23 17.38 5.58 3.65
CA ASP A 23 16.06 5.20 3.14
C ASP A 23 15.65 3.81 3.61
N GLY A 24 16.57 2.84 3.64
CA GLY A 24 16.32 1.50 4.19
C GLY A 24 15.94 1.53 5.68
N ASN A 25 16.62 2.34 6.48
CA ASN A 25 16.25 2.56 7.89
C ASN A 25 14.88 3.24 8.02
N THR A 26 14.56 4.20 7.15
CA THR A 26 13.24 4.83 7.10
C THR A 26 12.14 3.83 6.76
N ILE A 27 12.38 2.96 5.78
CA ILE A 27 11.44 1.88 5.42
C ILE A 27 11.17 0.98 6.61
N PHE A 28 12.23 0.49 7.26
CA PHE A 28 12.11 -0.37 8.43
C PHE A 28 11.39 0.33 9.59
N GLY A 29 11.72 1.60 9.85
CA GLY A 29 11.05 2.43 10.84
C GLY A 29 9.55 2.59 10.55
N GLY A 30 9.17 2.81 9.29
CA GLY A 30 7.78 2.90 8.85
C GLY A 30 7.00 1.60 9.06
N ILE A 31 7.60 0.46 8.72
CA ILE A 31 6.99 -0.86 8.96
C ILE A 31 6.79 -1.08 10.46
N LYS A 32 7.84 -0.89 11.28
CA LYS A 32 7.77 -1.01 12.74
C LYS A 32 6.70 -0.09 13.33
N TYR A 33 6.60 1.15 12.84
CA TYR A 33 5.58 2.10 13.27
C TYR A 33 4.17 1.55 13.01
N ALA A 34 3.90 1.04 11.80
CA ALA A 34 2.59 0.49 11.45
C ALA A 34 2.13 -0.64 12.40
N PHE A 35 3.04 -1.55 12.77
CA PHE A 35 2.72 -2.66 13.68
C PHE A 35 2.62 -2.27 15.15
N THR A 36 3.36 -1.25 15.58
CA THR A 36 3.37 -0.82 16.99
C THR A 36 2.33 0.24 17.30
N GLN A 37 1.75 0.91 16.29
CA GLN A 37 0.77 1.97 16.52
C GLN A 37 -0.54 1.56 17.19
N PRO A 38 -1.14 0.39 16.89
CA PRO A 38 -2.37 -0.01 17.57
C PRO A 38 -2.26 -0.03 19.11
N LEU A 39 -1.06 -0.30 19.63
CA LEU A 39 -0.77 -0.29 21.07
C LEU A 39 -0.73 1.13 21.68
N LYS A 40 -0.68 2.17 20.84
CA LYS A 40 -0.57 3.58 21.22
C LYS A 40 -1.80 4.41 20.82
N TRP A 41 -2.79 3.78 20.18
CA TRP A 41 -4.01 4.44 19.72
C TRP A 41 -4.80 5.05 20.87
N LYS A 42 -5.29 6.27 20.64
CA LYS A 42 -6.19 6.99 21.53
C LYS A 42 -7.64 6.78 21.11
N LYS A 43 -8.59 7.34 21.87
CA LYS A 43 -10.03 7.24 21.61
C LYS A 43 -10.39 7.55 20.14
N ASN A 44 -9.84 8.61 19.57
CA ASN A 44 -10.16 9.02 18.20
C ASN A 44 -9.62 8.04 17.15
N ASP A 45 -8.46 7.42 17.40
CA ASP A 45 -7.90 6.41 16.50
C ASP A 45 -8.76 5.15 16.51
N TRP A 46 -9.19 4.71 17.70
CA TRP A 46 -10.11 3.58 17.85
C TRP A 46 -11.50 3.85 17.25
N LEU A 47 -12.01 5.08 17.38
CA LEU A 47 -13.26 5.49 16.71
C LEU A 47 -13.12 5.45 15.20
N THR A 48 -11.99 5.94 14.66
CA THR A 48 -11.71 5.89 13.23
C THR A 48 -11.61 4.45 12.73
N PHE A 49 -10.86 3.60 13.44
CA PHE A 49 -10.77 2.18 13.13
C PHE A 49 -12.14 1.49 13.18
N GLY A 50 -12.92 1.72 14.25
CA GLY A 50 -14.25 1.16 14.40
C GLY A 50 -15.20 1.59 13.27
N GLY A 51 -15.14 2.86 12.87
CA GLY A 51 -15.91 3.37 11.73
C GLY A 51 -15.53 2.69 10.41
N ILE A 52 -14.23 2.54 10.13
CA ILE A 52 -13.73 1.82 8.94
C ILE A 52 -14.16 0.35 8.97
N ALA A 53 -14.01 -0.32 10.12
CA ALA A 53 -14.37 -1.73 10.28
C ALA A 53 -15.88 -1.95 10.10
N ALA A 54 -16.71 -1.09 10.70
CA ALA A 54 -18.16 -1.13 10.54
C ALA A 54 -18.58 -0.89 9.09
N GLY A 55 -18.02 0.15 8.44
CA GLY A 55 -18.30 0.45 7.03
C GLY A 55 -17.90 -0.70 6.10
N THR A 56 -16.71 -1.29 6.32
CA THR A 56 -16.25 -2.46 5.57
C THR A 56 -17.17 -3.66 5.77
N THR A 57 -17.63 -3.89 7.01
CA THR A 57 -18.56 -4.98 7.32
C THR A 57 -19.90 -4.79 6.61
N LEU A 58 -20.43 -3.58 6.57
CA LEU A 58 -21.67 -3.27 5.85
C LEU A 58 -21.51 -3.49 4.34
N LEU A 59 -20.39 -3.07 3.74
CA LEU A 59 -20.08 -3.34 2.34
C LEU A 59 -19.96 -4.84 2.06
N TYR A 60 -19.35 -5.59 2.98
CA TYR A 60 -19.21 -7.04 2.86
C TYR A 60 -20.57 -7.77 2.80
N LEU A 61 -21.60 -7.26 3.48
CA LEU A 61 -22.94 -7.87 3.44
C LEU A 61 -23.58 -7.86 2.05
N TYR A 62 -23.16 -6.94 1.18
CA TYR A 62 -23.66 -6.77 -0.19
C TYR A 62 -22.57 -7.04 -1.25
N ASP A 63 -21.50 -7.76 -0.87
CA ASP A 63 -20.34 -8.03 -1.74
C ASP A 63 -20.72 -8.85 -2.99
N GLU A 64 -21.64 -9.80 -2.85
CA GLU A 64 -22.11 -10.65 -3.96
C GLU A 64 -22.93 -9.84 -4.98
N GLU A 65 -23.94 -9.10 -4.53
CA GLU A 65 -24.78 -8.28 -5.41
C GLU A 65 -23.97 -7.18 -6.11
N THR A 66 -23.02 -6.58 -5.38
CA THR A 66 -22.10 -5.59 -5.93
C THR A 66 -21.20 -6.21 -6.99
N SER A 67 -20.63 -7.39 -6.72
CA SER A 67 -19.79 -8.14 -7.67
C SER A 67 -20.56 -8.49 -8.94
N ASP A 68 -21.77 -9.04 -8.81
CA ASP A 68 -22.61 -9.43 -9.93
C ASP A 68 -22.97 -8.22 -10.81
N TYR A 69 -23.32 -7.09 -10.19
CA TYR A 69 -23.57 -5.85 -10.92
C TYR A 69 -22.37 -5.43 -11.78
N PHE A 70 -21.16 -5.39 -11.22
CA PHE A 70 -19.97 -4.98 -11.97
C PHE A 70 -19.53 -6.02 -13.02
N ILE A 71 -19.70 -7.31 -12.76
CA ILE A 71 -19.44 -8.38 -13.73
C ILE A 71 -20.40 -8.25 -14.92
N ASN A 72 -21.69 -8.03 -14.67
CA ASN A 72 -22.69 -7.85 -15.73
C ASN A 72 -22.43 -6.60 -16.57
N GLN A 73 -21.90 -5.53 -15.95
CA GLN A 73 -21.51 -4.33 -16.67
C GLN A 73 -20.17 -4.46 -17.42
N SER A 74 -19.41 -5.52 -17.15
CA SER A 74 -18.04 -5.66 -17.68
C SER A 74 -18.00 -5.63 -19.21
N ALA A 75 -18.96 -6.22 -19.91
CA ALA A 75 -18.99 -6.21 -21.38
C ALA A 75 -19.02 -4.78 -21.97
N GLY A 76 -19.66 -3.83 -21.28
CA GLY A 76 -19.75 -2.42 -21.69
C GLY A 76 -18.64 -1.51 -21.15
N ALA A 77 -17.78 -2.00 -20.25
CA ALA A 77 -16.73 -1.20 -19.66
C ALA A 77 -15.51 -1.07 -20.61
N PRO A 78 -14.94 0.14 -20.78
CA PRO A 78 -13.74 0.36 -21.58
C PRO A 78 -12.60 -0.58 -21.16
N GLN A 79 -11.99 -1.25 -22.13
CA GLN A 79 -10.93 -2.24 -21.89
C GLN A 79 -9.75 -1.62 -21.11
N MET A 80 -9.39 -0.38 -21.42
CA MET A 80 -8.36 0.39 -20.71
C MET A 80 -8.63 0.49 -19.20
N LEU A 81 -9.89 0.66 -18.78
CA LEU A 81 -10.24 0.77 -17.35
C LEU A 81 -10.07 -0.56 -16.62
N LYS A 82 -10.35 -1.69 -17.29
CA LYS A 82 -10.12 -3.02 -16.72
C LYS A 82 -8.62 -3.31 -16.59
N GLU A 83 -7.88 -2.99 -17.64
CA GLU A 83 -6.45 -3.26 -17.72
C GLU A 83 -5.65 -2.39 -16.75
N ILE A 84 -5.97 -1.11 -16.59
CA ILE A 84 -5.23 -0.23 -15.68
C ILE A 84 -5.37 -0.69 -14.23
N GLY A 85 -6.58 -1.07 -13.81
CA GLY A 85 -6.83 -1.56 -12.46
C GLY A 85 -6.08 -2.86 -12.16
N TRP A 86 -6.11 -3.79 -13.11
CA TRP A 86 -5.38 -5.05 -12.98
C TRP A 86 -3.86 -4.85 -13.04
N TYR A 87 -3.38 -4.08 -14.00
CA TYR A 87 -1.96 -3.81 -14.21
C TYR A 87 -1.36 -3.12 -13.00
N TYR A 88 -2.03 -2.13 -12.43
CA TYR A 88 -1.53 -1.36 -11.30
C TYR A 88 -1.52 -2.16 -9.98
N GLY A 89 -2.53 -3.02 -9.77
CA GLY A 89 -2.63 -3.87 -8.59
C GLY A 89 -1.83 -5.16 -8.67
N SER A 90 -1.40 -5.56 -9.87
CA SER A 90 -0.60 -6.78 -10.07
C SER A 90 0.73 -6.67 -9.34
N PRO A 91 1.09 -7.64 -8.47
CA PRO A 91 2.32 -7.56 -7.66
C PRO A 91 3.58 -7.30 -8.48
N GLN A 92 3.74 -7.96 -9.62
CA GLN A 92 4.91 -7.82 -10.48
C GLN A 92 5.06 -6.38 -10.99
N ASN A 93 3.98 -5.83 -11.51
CA ASN A 93 3.95 -4.46 -12.04
C ASN A 93 4.09 -3.43 -10.93
N PHE A 94 3.42 -3.66 -9.81
CA PHE A 94 3.51 -2.81 -8.62
C PHE A 94 4.96 -2.66 -8.15
N PHE A 95 5.68 -3.77 -7.98
CA PHE A 95 7.08 -3.72 -7.53
C PHE A 95 7.99 -3.10 -8.59
N MET A 96 7.75 -3.38 -9.88
CA MET A 96 8.49 -2.75 -10.98
C MET A 96 8.32 -1.22 -10.99
N ILE A 97 7.08 -0.72 -10.91
CA ILE A 97 6.78 0.71 -10.88
C ILE A 97 7.37 1.35 -9.63
N SER A 98 7.21 0.72 -8.46
CA SER A 98 7.73 1.22 -7.18
C SER A 98 9.25 1.34 -7.18
N ALA A 99 9.94 0.31 -7.71
CA ALA A 99 11.39 0.32 -7.88
C ALA A 99 11.83 1.40 -8.88
N GLY A 100 11.08 1.61 -9.96
CA GLY A 100 11.33 2.70 -10.92
C GLY A 100 11.20 4.08 -10.30
N ILE A 101 10.12 4.34 -9.54
CA ILE A 101 9.90 5.60 -8.82
C ILE A 101 11.04 5.87 -7.83
N TYR A 102 11.38 4.87 -7.01
CA TYR A 102 12.46 4.99 -6.04
C TYR A 102 13.82 5.18 -6.72
N GLY A 103 14.14 4.34 -7.70
CA GLY A 103 15.40 4.38 -8.45
C GLY A 103 15.59 5.72 -9.16
N TYR A 104 14.56 6.23 -9.83
CA TYR A 104 14.59 7.57 -10.43
C TYR A 104 14.86 8.63 -9.36
N GLY A 105 14.13 8.60 -8.23
CA GLY A 105 14.35 9.52 -7.12
C GLY A 105 15.78 9.48 -6.57
N LEU A 106 16.35 8.29 -6.45
CA LEU A 106 17.69 8.05 -5.93
C LEU A 106 18.77 8.55 -6.90
N PHE A 107 18.73 8.09 -8.15
CA PHE A 107 19.78 8.39 -9.15
C PHE A 107 19.66 9.80 -9.74
N ALA A 108 18.44 10.30 -9.96
CA ALA A 108 18.21 11.68 -10.41
C ALA A 108 18.27 12.70 -9.25
N LYS A 109 18.59 12.26 -8.02
CA LYS A 109 18.65 13.09 -6.81
C LYS A 109 17.35 13.88 -6.56
N ASN A 110 16.21 13.34 -6.98
CA ASN A 110 14.90 13.93 -6.81
C ASN A 110 14.26 13.43 -5.51
N LYS A 111 14.34 14.26 -4.46
CA LYS A 111 13.81 13.94 -3.12
C LYS A 111 12.32 13.59 -3.13
N LYS A 112 11.53 14.21 -4.02
CA LYS A 112 10.08 13.98 -4.09
C LYS A 112 9.80 12.54 -4.51
N PHE A 113 10.36 12.11 -5.65
CA PHE A 113 10.22 10.73 -6.14
C PHE A 113 10.85 9.71 -5.18
N ARG A 114 12.01 10.04 -4.59
CA ARG A 114 12.68 9.17 -3.62
C ARG A 114 11.78 8.90 -2.41
N HIS A 115 11.25 9.95 -1.80
CA HIS A 115 10.35 9.83 -0.65
C HIS A 115 9.02 9.14 -1.01
N THR A 116 8.48 9.39 -2.20
CA THR A 116 7.33 8.60 -2.72
C THR A 116 7.67 7.11 -2.74
N GLY A 117 8.80 6.74 -3.35
CA GLY A 117 9.23 5.34 -3.44
C GLY A 117 9.42 4.69 -2.07
N VAL A 118 10.09 5.39 -1.14
CA VAL A 118 10.25 4.94 0.26
C VAL A 118 8.90 4.72 0.94
N LEU A 119 7.95 5.65 0.76
CA LEU A 119 6.62 5.53 1.34
C LEU A 119 5.85 4.34 0.72
N ILE A 120 5.84 4.21 -0.61
CA ILE A 120 5.20 3.09 -1.31
C ILE A 120 5.76 1.76 -0.80
N ILE A 121 7.08 1.59 -0.79
CA ILE A 121 7.75 0.34 -0.41
C ILE A 121 7.45 0.01 1.07
N SER A 122 7.60 0.97 1.97
CA SER A 122 7.35 0.74 3.40
C SER A 122 5.89 0.39 3.69
N SER A 123 4.94 1.07 3.05
CA SER A 123 3.52 0.77 3.18
C SER A 123 3.15 -0.57 2.54
N ALA A 124 3.71 -0.92 1.38
CA ALA A 124 3.43 -2.18 0.70
C ALA A 124 3.92 -3.39 1.51
N VAL A 125 5.12 -3.29 2.10
CA VAL A 125 5.66 -4.35 2.96
C VAL A 125 4.81 -4.50 4.22
N ALA A 126 4.48 -3.39 4.90
CA ALA A 126 3.66 -3.43 6.10
C ALA A 126 2.27 -4.04 5.81
N THR A 127 1.59 -3.57 4.77
CA THR A 127 0.26 -4.07 4.39
C THR A 127 0.29 -5.50 3.85
N GLY A 128 1.34 -5.90 3.12
CA GLY A 128 1.54 -7.27 2.65
C GLY A 128 1.71 -8.27 3.80
N LEU A 129 2.44 -7.89 4.85
CA LEU A 129 2.56 -8.68 6.07
C LEU A 129 1.21 -8.80 6.80
N ILE A 130 0.50 -7.68 6.98
CA ILE A 130 -0.85 -7.69 7.59
C ILE A 130 -1.78 -8.58 6.78
N GLN A 131 -1.82 -8.41 5.45
CA GLN A 131 -2.61 -9.23 4.55
C GLN A 131 -2.29 -10.71 4.71
N SER A 132 -1.00 -11.07 4.78
CA SER A 132 -0.59 -12.47 4.91
C SER A 132 -1.12 -13.07 6.20
N ILE A 133 -1.03 -12.34 7.31
CA ILE A 133 -1.60 -12.76 8.61
C ILE A 133 -3.12 -12.89 8.49
N THR A 134 -3.79 -11.87 7.94
CA THR A 134 -5.26 -11.83 7.80
C THR A 134 -5.78 -12.95 6.90
N LYS A 135 -5.17 -13.18 5.74
CA LYS A 135 -5.57 -14.27 4.82
C LYS A 135 -5.52 -15.63 5.48
N ASN A 136 -4.44 -15.89 6.23
CA ASN A 136 -4.33 -17.12 6.99
C ASN A 136 -5.35 -17.17 8.13
N ALA A 137 -5.54 -16.09 8.89
CA ALA A 137 -6.46 -16.09 10.03
C ALA A 137 -7.93 -16.33 9.61
N PHE A 138 -8.40 -15.65 8.55
CA PHE A 138 -9.79 -15.78 8.10
C PHE A 138 -10.00 -17.00 7.21
N GLY A 139 -9.09 -17.27 6.27
CA GLY A 139 -9.22 -18.42 5.38
C GLY A 139 -10.46 -18.38 4.49
N ARG A 140 -10.89 -17.21 3.98
CA ARG A 140 -12.08 -17.09 3.11
C ARG A 140 -11.83 -17.75 1.74
N ALA A 141 -12.75 -18.60 1.30
CA ALA A 141 -12.75 -19.19 -0.03
C ALA A 141 -12.72 -18.13 -1.15
N ARG A 142 -12.03 -18.43 -2.24
CA ARG A 142 -12.04 -17.59 -3.44
C ARG A 142 -13.34 -17.83 -4.21
N PRO A 143 -13.95 -16.76 -4.78
CA PRO A 143 -15.14 -16.91 -5.62
C PRO A 143 -14.94 -17.90 -6.79
N THR A 144 -13.72 -17.95 -7.34
CA THR A 144 -13.35 -18.83 -8.46
C THR A 144 -13.43 -20.32 -8.16
N GLU A 145 -13.49 -20.73 -6.89
CA GLU A 145 -13.56 -22.15 -6.51
C GLU A 145 -14.98 -22.73 -6.61
N GLY A 146 -16.01 -21.90 -6.81
CA GLY A 146 -17.39 -22.35 -6.96
C GLY A 146 -18.03 -22.97 -5.70
N ILE A 147 -17.36 -22.92 -4.55
CA ILE A 147 -17.83 -23.49 -3.27
C ILE A 147 -18.66 -22.51 -2.41
N GLY A 148 -18.83 -21.26 -2.88
CA GLY A 148 -19.59 -20.20 -2.20
C GLY A 148 -18.70 -19.18 -1.45
N SER A 149 -19.15 -17.93 -1.39
CA SER A 149 -18.33 -16.80 -0.89
C SER A 149 -18.21 -16.72 0.64
N ARG A 150 -19.05 -17.47 1.36
CA ARG A 150 -19.16 -17.52 2.82
C ARG A 150 -18.55 -18.80 3.42
N VAL A 151 -17.67 -19.47 2.67
CA VAL A 151 -16.92 -20.63 3.14
C VAL A 151 -15.58 -20.18 3.69
N TYR A 152 -15.23 -20.66 4.89
CA TYR A 152 -14.04 -20.28 5.62
C TYR A 152 -13.28 -21.51 6.10
N LYS A 153 -11.95 -21.47 5.95
CA LYS A 153 -11.02 -22.49 6.45
C LYS A 153 -9.80 -21.79 7.08
N PRO A 154 -9.94 -21.32 8.34
CA PRO A 154 -8.86 -20.66 9.06
C PRO A 154 -7.57 -21.49 9.05
N PHE A 155 -6.44 -20.80 8.88
CA PHE A 155 -5.08 -21.34 8.78
C PHE A 155 -4.87 -22.35 7.66
N SER A 156 -5.75 -22.37 6.66
CA SER A 156 -5.57 -23.18 5.46
C SER A 156 -4.28 -22.80 4.75
N LYS A 157 -3.53 -23.79 4.29
CA LYS A 157 -2.37 -23.61 3.41
C LYS A 157 -2.75 -23.56 1.93
N GLU A 158 -4.02 -23.81 1.63
CA GLU A 158 -4.54 -23.84 0.27
C GLU A 158 -4.82 -22.43 -0.21
N GLY A 159 -4.24 -22.03 -1.36
CA GLY A 159 -4.45 -20.71 -1.95
C GLY A 159 -5.92 -20.41 -2.28
N ALA A 160 -6.74 -21.46 -2.45
CA ALA A 160 -8.19 -21.43 -2.61
C ALA A 160 -8.91 -20.71 -1.45
N TYR A 161 -8.31 -20.66 -0.25
CA TYR A 161 -8.89 -20.04 0.95
C TYR A 161 -8.23 -18.71 1.32
N HIS A 162 -7.49 -18.08 0.41
CA HIS A 162 -6.76 -16.84 0.65
C HIS A 162 -7.34 -15.66 -0.16
N SER A 163 -8.66 -15.47 -0.12
CA SER A 163 -9.36 -14.44 -0.90
C SER A 163 -9.45 -13.08 -0.18
N PHE A 164 -9.54 -13.06 1.15
CA PHE A 164 -9.71 -11.85 1.94
C PHE A 164 -8.50 -11.52 2.83
N PRO A 165 -7.98 -10.28 2.82
CA PRO A 165 -8.33 -9.17 1.92
C PRO A 165 -7.64 -9.29 0.54
N SER A 166 -8.11 -8.52 -0.47
CA SER A 166 -7.57 -8.55 -1.84
C SER A 166 -6.14 -8.02 -1.95
N GLY A 167 -5.27 -8.78 -2.63
CA GLY A 167 -3.88 -8.39 -2.95
C GLY A 167 -3.82 -7.17 -3.85
N HIS A 168 -4.53 -7.24 -4.98
CA HIS A 168 -4.52 -6.19 -5.99
C HIS A 168 -5.07 -4.87 -5.42
N ALA A 169 -6.14 -4.94 -4.63
CA ALA A 169 -6.73 -3.73 -4.04
C ALA A 169 -5.77 -3.06 -3.04
N ILE A 170 -5.17 -3.83 -2.12
CA ILE A 170 -4.23 -3.27 -1.13
C ILE A 170 -3.03 -2.60 -1.80
N LEU A 171 -2.46 -3.22 -2.83
CA LEU A 171 -1.35 -2.65 -3.57
C LEU A 171 -1.76 -1.37 -4.32
N SER A 172 -2.86 -1.41 -5.07
CA SER A 172 -3.38 -0.23 -5.77
C SER A 172 -3.63 0.95 -4.82
N PHE A 173 -4.37 0.75 -3.74
CA PHE A 173 -4.66 1.83 -2.78
C PHE A 173 -3.39 2.34 -2.09
N THR A 174 -2.44 1.45 -1.79
CA THR A 174 -1.16 1.84 -1.18
C THR A 174 -0.37 2.78 -2.08
N ALA A 175 -0.19 2.43 -3.35
CA ALA A 175 0.57 3.29 -4.27
C ALA A 175 -0.19 4.58 -4.58
N SER A 176 -1.50 4.52 -4.85
CA SER A 176 -2.31 5.72 -5.08
C SER A 176 -2.23 6.68 -3.90
N HIS A 177 -2.40 6.20 -2.67
CA HIS A 177 -2.31 7.03 -1.47
C HIS A 177 -0.91 7.66 -1.30
N ALA A 178 0.15 6.90 -1.50
CA ALA A 178 1.52 7.40 -1.36
C ALA A 178 1.86 8.47 -2.42
N ILE A 179 1.38 8.29 -3.65
CA ILE A 179 1.50 9.29 -4.71
C ILE A 179 0.68 10.53 -4.36
N ALA A 180 -0.59 10.37 -3.98
CA ALA A 180 -1.48 11.46 -3.57
C ALA A 180 -0.88 12.33 -2.46
N LYS A 181 -0.23 11.68 -1.48
CA LYS A 181 0.37 12.35 -0.33
C LYS A 181 1.61 13.15 -0.69
N GLN A 182 2.39 12.69 -1.66
CA GLN A 182 3.66 13.33 -2.02
C GLN A 182 3.49 14.39 -3.12
N PHE A 183 2.45 14.29 -3.94
CA PHE A 183 2.19 15.21 -5.04
C PHE A 183 0.94 16.04 -4.74
N ASP A 184 1.12 17.34 -4.47
CA ASP A 184 0.04 18.33 -4.46
C ASP A 184 -0.46 18.57 -5.89
N ASN A 185 -1.21 17.60 -6.41
CA ASN A 185 -1.92 17.68 -7.67
C ASN A 185 -3.34 17.13 -7.45
N ILE A 186 -4.34 17.88 -7.91
CA ILE A 186 -5.76 17.55 -7.80
C ILE A 186 -6.03 16.17 -8.43
N TRP A 187 -5.32 15.85 -9.52
CA TRP A 187 -5.41 14.57 -10.23
C TRP A 187 -4.69 13.39 -9.54
N ALA A 188 -3.82 13.68 -8.56
CA ALA A 188 -3.18 12.65 -7.74
C ALA A 188 -3.91 12.40 -6.42
N LYS A 189 -4.78 13.32 -5.98
CA LYS A 189 -5.54 13.25 -4.72
C LYS A 189 -6.99 12.77 -4.87
N GLY A 190 -7.43 12.50 -6.10
CA GLY A 190 -8.77 12.02 -6.44
C GLY A 190 -8.86 10.51 -6.47
#